data_AF-A0A2D7C8V4-F1
#
_entry.id   AF-A0A2D7C8V4-F1
#
_cell.length_a   1.000
_cell.length_b   1.000
_cell.length_c   1.000
_cell.angle_alpha   90.00
_cell.angle_beta   90.00
_cell.angle_gamma   90.00
#
_symmetry.space_group_name_H-M   'P 1'
#
loop_
_entity.id
_entity.type
_entity.pdbx_description
1 polymer ?
#
loop_
_entity_poly.entity_id
_entity_poly.type
_entity_poly.pdbx_seq_one_letter_code
_entity_poly.pdbx_strand_id
1 'polypeptide(L)'
;MVDLKSTVYALQNTLALQSGEDIFIYFSNEKPIHASIWAKNNNFPLDILNAGSPQNDLWDGDNSVVQLITDMEITGFSIHLIPREVGDETGFVSLHQDFKLVIRS
;
A
#
# COMPACT_ATOMS: atom_id res chain seq x y z
N MET A 1 -10.90 -1.07 18.41
CA MET A 1 -10.94 -0.55 17.03
C MET A 1 -9.50 -0.26 16.65
N VAL A 2 -8.98 -0.89 15.61
CA VAL A 2 -7.59 -0.68 15.16
C VAL A 2 -7.52 0.67 14.45
N ASP A 3 -6.54 1.51 14.79
CA ASP A 3 -6.40 2.85 14.21
C ASP A 3 -5.64 2.78 12.86
N LEU A 4 -6.24 3.31 11.80
CA LEU A 4 -5.68 3.29 10.43
C LEU A 4 -4.25 3.82 10.39
N LYS A 5 -3.94 4.92 11.11
CA LYS A 5 -2.60 5.51 11.07
C LYS A 5 -1.57 4.57 11.67
N SER A 6 -1.85 4.01 12.85
CA SER A 6 -0.95 3.08 13.51
C SER A 6 -0.62 1.86 12.63
N THR A 7 -1.63 1.32 11.94
CA THR A 7 -1.48 0.16 11.06
C THR A 7 -0.69 0.50 9.80
N VAL A 8 -0.97 1.64 9.19
CA VAL A 8 -0.26 2.12 7.99
C VAL A 8 1.22 2.39 8.29
N TYR A 9 1.54 2.92 9.48
CA TYR A 9 2.94 3.09 9.90
C TYR A 9 3.65 1.75 10.15
N ALA A 10 2.96 0.75 10.71
CA ALA A 10 3.52 -0.59 10.84
C ALA A 10 3.83 -1.18 9.45
N LEU A 11 2.91 -1.04 8.49
CA LEU A 11 3.13 -1.48 7.11
C LEU A 11 4.31 -0.76 6.44
N GLN A 12 4.38 0.57 6.55
CA GLN A 12 5.50 1.36 6.01
C GLN A 12 6.86 0.87 6.54
N ASN A 13 6.97 0.65 7.85
CA ASN A 13 8.23 0.19 8.45
C ASN A 13 8.63 -1.19 7.95
N THR A 14 7.68 -2.13 7.87
CA THR A 14 7.95 -3.48 7.33
C THR A 14 8.41 -3.40 5.88
N LEU A 15 7.74 -2.61 5.06
CA LEU A 15 8.11 -2.43 3.64
C LEU A 15 9.50 -1.80 3.49
N ALA A 16 9.81 -0.76 4.27
CA ALA A 16 11.11 -0.08 4.22
C ALA A 16 12.27 -1.00 4.64
N LEU A 17 12.04 -1.86 5.65
CA LEU A 17 13.02 -2.85 6.09
C LEU A 17 13.28 -3.93 5.04
N GLN A 18 12.25 -4.33 4.29
CA GLN A 18 12.35 -5.39 3.27
C GLN A 18 13.01 -4.89 1.98
N SER A 19 12.58 -3.72 1.48
CA SER A 19 13.08 -3.20 0.20
C SER A 19 14.37 -2.38 0.35
N GLY A 20 14.67 -1.89 1.55
CA GLY A 20 15.73 -0.89 1.76
C GLY A 20 15.41 0.46 1.09
N GLU A 21 14.14 0.72 0.77
CA GLU A 21 13.71 1.91 0.05
C GLU A 21 13.02 2.94 0.96
N ASP A 22 13.07 4.21 0.52
CA ASP A 22 12.26 5.27 1.08
C ASP A 22 10.78 5.01 0.75
N ILE A 23 10.00 4.58 1.75
CA ILE A 23 8.54 4.41 1.65
C ILE A 23 7.85 5.68 2.15
N PHE A 24 6.90 6.17 1.38
CA PHE A 24 6.12 7.36 1.69
C PHE A 24 4.67 7.00 2.04
N ILE A 25 4.05 7.87 2.83
CA ILE A 25 2.63 7.76 3.18
C ILE A 25 1.94 9.10 2.91
N TYR A 26 0.74 9.02 2.35
CA TYR A 26 -0.24 10.10 2.34
C TYR A 26 -1.51 9.65 3.06
N PHE A 27 -2.04 10.51 3.93
CA PHE A 27 -3.34 10.30 4.55
C PHE A 27 -4.35 11.29 3.98
N SER A 28 -5.41 10.77 3.36
CA SER A 28 -6.56 11.59 3.00
C SER A 28 -7.40 11.85 4.25
N ASN A 29 -7.67 13.13 4.50
CA ASN A 29 -8.66 13.55 5.50
C ASN A 29 -10.06 13.71 4.90
N GLU A 30 -10.20 13.54 3.58
CA GLU A 30 -11.49 13.58 2.88
C GLU A 30 -12.14 12.19 2.88
N LYS A 31 -13.46 12.14 3.09
CA LYS A 31 -14.20 10.87 3.13
C LYS A 31 -14.34 10.27 1.71
N PRO A 32 -14.08 8.96 1.53
CA PRO A 32 -13.68 7.99 2.53
C PRO A 32 -12.21 8.16 2.97
N ILE A 33 -11.99 8.10 4.29
CA ILE A 33 -10.66 8.18 4.90
C ILE A 33 -9.84 7.02 4.34
N HIS A 34 -8.67 7.35 3.79
CA HIS A 34 -7.76 6.35 3.25
C HIS A 34 -6.32 6.79 3.44
N ALA A 35 -5.43 5.81 3.46
CA ALA A 35 -4.00 6.01 3.35
C ALA A 35 -3.51 5.50 1.99
N SER A 36 -2.53 6.19 1.42
CA SER A 36 -1.77 5.73 0.26
C SER A 36 -0.33 5.47 0.70
N ILE A 37 0.25 4.33 0.30
CA ILE A 37 1.65 3.98 0.55
C ILE A 37 2.32 3.67 -0.79
N TRP A 38 3.52 4.20 -1.03
CA TRP A 38 4.32 3.96 -2.23
C TRP A 38 5.81 4.07 -1.92
N ALA A 39 6.66 3.51 -2.79
CA ALA A 39 8.11 3.68 -2.70
C ALA A 39 8.62 4.75 -3.67
N LYS A 40 9.77 5.35 -3.33
CA LYS A 40 10.43 6.38 -4.15
C LYS A 40 10.85 5.92 -5.54
N ASN A 41 11.31 4.68 -5.64
CA ASN A 41 12.01 4.19 -6.84
C ASN A 41 11.07 3.47 -7.81
N ASN A 42 9.75 3.50 -7.56
CA ASN A 42 8.72 2.83 -8.37
C ASN A 42 8.93 1.31 -8.50
N ASN A 43 9.80 0.74 -7.66
CA ASN A 43 9.98 -0.68 -7.46
C ASN A 43 8.92 -1.25 -6.53
N PHE A 44 7.81 -0.52 -6.31
CA PHE A 44 6.78 -0.86 -5.35
C PHE A 44 5.66 -1.67 -5.99
N PRO A 45 5.57 -2.98 -5.68
CA PRO A 45 6.64 -3.79 -5.12
C PRO A 45 7.06 -4.88 -6.12
N LEU A 46 8.36 -4.96 -6.39
CA LEU A 46 8.98 -6.00 -7.21
C LEU A 46 8.66 -7.44 -6.76
N ASP A 47 8.05 -7.62 -5.58
CA ASP A 47 7.66 -8.93 -5.06
C ASP A 47 6.24 -9.02 -4.50
N ILE A 48 5.44 -7.94 -4.36
CA ILE A 48 4.04 -8.09 -3.86
C ILE A 48 3.03 -7.90 -4.99
N LEU A 49 2.51 -9.02 -5.49
CA LEU A 49 1.45 -9.03 -6.47
C LEU A 49 0.14 -9.31 -5.75
N ASN A 50 -0.87 -8.47 -5.97
CA ASN A 50 -2.23 -8.95 -5.84
C ASN A 50 -2.50 -9.77 -7.11
N ALA A 51 -2.33 -11.09 -7.03
CA ALA A 51 -2.60 -12.02 -8.13
C ALA A 51 -4.11 -12.16 -8.42
N GLY A 52 -4.92 -11.34 -7.75
CA GLY A 52 -6.36 -11.32 -7.91
C GLY A 52 -6.82 -10.67 -9.18
N SER A 53 -7.49 -11.48 -10.00
CA SER A 53 -8.66 -11.02 -10.74
C SER A 53 -9.55 -10.15 -9.82
N PRO A 54 -10.32 -9.18 -10.33
CA PRO A 54 -11.38 -8.56 -9.54
C PRO A 54 -12.22 -9.68 -8.92
N GLN A 55 -12.18 -9.83 -7.58
CA GLN A 55 -12.75 -10.91 -6.74
C GLN A 55 -11.82 -12.07 -6.31
N ASN A 56 -10.49 -11.99 -6.42
CA ASN A 56 -9.61 -13.10 -5.99
C ASN A 56 -8.40 -12.62 -5.18
N ASP A 57 -8.62 -12.13 -3.96
CA ASP A 57 -7.65 -11.43 -3.10
C ASP A 57 -6.51 -12.35 -2.58
N LEU A 58 -5.60 -12.77 -3.46
CA LEU A 58 -4.40 -13.51 -3.08
C LEU A 58 -3.17 -12.63 -3.27
N TRP A 59 -2.64 -12.16 -2.14
CA TRP A 59 -1.36 -11.48 -2.05
C TRP A 59 -0.23 -12.51 -2.19
N ASP A 60 0.59 -12.36 -3.22
CA ASP A 60 1.84 -13.09 -3.43
C ASP A 60 3.00 -12.16 -3.09
N GLY A 61 4.06 -12.66 -2.45
CA GLY A 61 5.24 -11.87 -2.07
C GLY A 61 5.93 -12.29 -0.78
N ASP A 62 6.73 -11.38 -0.19
CA ASP A 62 7.42 -11.67 1.07
C ASP A 62 6.40 -12.01 2.17
N ASN A 63 6.62 -13.15 2.84
CA ASN A 63 5.71 -13.69 3.86
C ASN A 63 5.41 -12.69 4.99
N SER A 64 6.38 -11.86 5.39
CA SER A 64 6.16 -10.90 6.47
C SER A 64 5.23 -9.77 6.04
N VAL A 65 5.28 -9.36 4.77
CA VAL A 65 4.40 -8.33 4.23
C VAL A 65 3.03 -8.91 3.92
N VAL A 66 2.96 -10.09 3.30
CA VAL A 66 1.70 -10.78 3.02
C VAL A 66 0.92 -11.04 4.31
N GLN A 67 1.58 -11.57 5.35
CA GLN A 67 0.93 -11.80 6.65
C GLN A 67 0.39 -10.50 7.25
N LEU A 68 1.16 -9.40 7.17
CA LEU A 68 0.70 -8.12 7.70
C LEU A 68 -0.52 -7.59 6.93
N ILE A 69 -0.52 -7.67 5.60
CA ILE A 69 -1.66 -7.29 4.77
C ILE A 69 -2.89 -8.14 5.11
N THR A 70 -2.71 -9.46 5.24
CA THR A 70 -3.80 -10.37 5.63
C THR A 70 -4.34 -10.05 7.03
N ASP A 71 -3.47 -9.77 8.00
CA ASP A 71 -3.89 -9.36 9.35
C ASP A 71 -4.69 -8.06 9.31
N MET A 72 -4.26 -7.09 8.47
CA MET A 72 -4.99 -5.86 8.26
C MET A 72 -6.39 -6.11 7.66
N GLU A 73 -6.50 -6.97 6.66
CA GLU A 73 -7.78 -7.35 6.05
C GLU A 73 -8.71 -8.04 7.06
N ILE A 74 -8.19 -8.95 7.89
CA ILE A 74 -8.94 -9.59 8.98
C ILE A 74 -9.47 -8.56 9.99
N THR A 75 -8.71 -7.50 10.25
CA THR A 75 -9.14 -6.42 11.15
C THR A 75 -10.15 -5.44 10.53
N GLY A 76 -10.47 -5.61 9.25
CA GLY A 76 -11.51 -4.85 8.54
C GLY A 76 -10.98 -3.78 7.59
N PHE A 77 -9.68 -3.72 7.32
CA PHE A 77 -9.15 -2.80 6.31
C PHE A 77 -9.31 -3.37 4.90
N SER A 78 -9.67 -2.52 3.95
CA SER A 78 -9.64 -2.84 2.52
C SER A 78 -8.34 -2.31 1.92
N ILE A 79 -7.55 -3.18 1.30
CA ILE A 79 -6.24 -2.86 0.74
C ILE A 79 -6.26 -3.13 -0.76
N HIS A 80 -5.86 -2.15 -1.57
CA HIS A 80 -5.83 -2.29 -3.02
C HIS A 80 -4.50 -1.80 -3.58
N LEU A 81 -3.88 -2.62 -4.43
CA LEU A 81 -2.78 -2.17 -5.28
C LEU A 81 -3.38 -1.47 -6.50
N ILE A 82 -3.17 -0.17 -6.62
CA ILE A 82 -3.66 0.62 -7.76
C ILE A 82 -2.51 1.40 -8.41
N PRO A 83 -2.60 1.70 -9.73
CA PRO A 83 -1.65 2.60 -10.36
C PRO A 83 -1.63 3.98 -9.67
N ARG A 84 -0.46 4.61 -9.61
CA ARG A 84 -0.31 6.01 -9.21
C ARG A 84 -0.80 6.92 -10.34
N GLU A 85 -1.65 7.87 -10.01
CA GLU A 85 -2.20 8.87 -10.92
C GLU A 85 -1.55 10.24 -10.66
N VAL A 86 -1.48 11.06 -11.72
CA VAL A 86 -0.97 12.43 -11.61
C VAL A 86 -1.84 13.22 -10.64
N GLY A 87 -1.23 13.74 -9.58
CA GLY A 87 -1.93 14.53 -8.55
C GLY A 87 -2.39 13.72 -7.33
N ASP A 88 -2.13 12.42 -7.28
CA ASP A 88 -2.34 11.60 -6.08
C ASP A 88 -1.57 12.13 -4.86
N GLU A 89 -0.41 12.73 -5.11
CA GLU A 89 0.56 13.15 -4.12
C GLU A 89 1.29 14.40 -4.61
N THR A 90 1.84 15.17 -3.66
CA THR A 90 2.56 16.41 -3.98
C THR A 90 3.77 16.12 -4.88
N GLY A 91 3.67 16.46 -6.16
CA GLY A 91 4.80 16.42 -7.10
C GLY A 91 5.01 15.11 -7.85
N PHE A 92 4.03 14.20 -7.92
CA PHE A 92 4.13 13.04 -8.81
C PHE A 92 4.01 13.44 -10.29
N VAL A 93 5.06 13.17 -11.06
CA VAL A 93 5.18 13.49 -12.51
C VAL A 93 5.95 12.34 -13.17
N SER A 94 5.26 11.32 -13.75
CA SER A 94 5.68 10.59 -15.00
C SER A 94 5.31 9.08 -15.13
N LEU A 95 4.57 8.76 -16.22
CA LEU A 95 4.71 7.80 -17.35
C LEU A 95 5.26 6.35 -17.26
N HIS A 96 5.57 5.76 -16.11
CA HIS A 96 5.77 4.30 -15.99
C HIS A 96 4.70 3.68 -15.10
N GLN A 97 4.32 2.41 -15.34
CA GLN A 97 3.35 1.70 -14.49
C GLN A 97 3.93 1.62 -13.08
N ASP A 98 3.49 2.54 -12.25
CA ASP A 98 3.94 2.75 -10.88
C ASP A 98 2.71 2.55 -9.99
N PHE A 99 2.90 1.91 -8.84
CA PHE A 99 1.78 1.44 -8.03
C PHE A 99 1.87 1.96 -6.61
N LYS A 100 0.70 2.07 -5.98
CA LYS A 100 0.54 2.37 -4.57
C LYS A 100 -0.45 1.42 -3.93
N LEU A 101 -0.28 1.20 -2.64
CA LEU A 101 -1.30 0.56 -1.81
C LEU A 101 -2.25 1.63 -1.29
N VAL A 102 -3.55 1.47 -1.56
CA VAL A 102 -4.60 2.28 -0.96
C VAL A 102 -5.31 1.46 0.11
N ILE A 103 -5.28 1.96 1.34
CA ILE A 103 -5.80 1.30 2.53
C ILE A 103 -6.98 2.10 3.06
N ARG A 104 -8.13 1.46 3.22
CA ARG A 104 -9.39 2.06 3.65
C ARG A 104 -9.89 1.37 4.92
N SER A 105 -10.40 2.14 5.89
CA SER A 105 -11.05 1.65 7.12
C SER A 105 -12.56 1.62 7.00
#